data_AF-D5CSZ8-F1
#
_entry.id   AF-D5CSZ8-F1
#
_cell.length_a   1.000
_cell.length_b   1.000
_cell.length_c   1.000
_cell.angle_alpha   90.00
_cell.angle_beta   90.00
_cell.angle_gamma   90.00
#
_symmetry.space_group_name_H-M   'P 1'
#
loop_
_entity.id
_entity.type
_entity.pdbx_description
1 polymer ?
#
loop_
_entity_poly.entity_id
_entity_poly.type
_entity_poly.pdbx_seq_one_letter_code
_entity_poly.pdbx_strand_id
1 'polypeptide(L)'
;MISLRTDCTLLEIEDMYNDLQSTEAVDVRLPSHLKHGGTFGITSAIVQFVASWARGSQEGRLSPYGSGSGVDSFAELLHQPHGLIASYMAPHLVASQGIEFEKHEVLAQAIPYIEAMQSSKFRETMNGRGAILTCFAGAKNEFILPLYERKSLEGMRGAGDFEKLTKKLIEVCDPSALRNMPDTFTQALGLLIRELFENTNDHASTDELGREYTWHYPNVRGILAKYISFTPSAKDAINAFDDVPHRLYFQKALLNATVNKTLDFIELSVIDCGPGIAKRWLAHVSPHENIENVSIDKEEALVRETFELGKTSKPINGTGVGLYTVIKSLVRLKALLRLRTGRLCLYQDFSNGTDTAFEPRHWLNDRKELPRTVGTSFSILIPLASKGQS
;
A
#
# COMPACT_ATOMS: atom_id res chain seq x y z
N MET A 1 11.09 -11.17 19.68
CA MET A 1 9.75 -11.28 19.04
C MET A 1 9.11 -9.91 19.01
N ILE A 2 8.68 -9.45 17.83
CA ILE A 2 7.90 -8.22 17.63
C ILE A 2 6.43 -8.61 17.52
N SER A 3 5.56 -7.94 18.26
CA SER A 3 4.13 -8.25 18.35
C SER A 3 3.31 -7.01 17.98
N LEU A 4 2.65 -7.04 16.82
CA LEU A 4 1.83 -5.93 16.35
C LEU A 4 0.46 -5.96 17.02
N ARG A 5 0.04 -4.85 17.64
CA ARG A 5 -1.27 -4.77 18.30
C ARG A 5 -2.38 -4.44 17.32
N THR A 6 -3.62 -4.74 17.70
CA THR A 6 -4.80 -4.44 16.88
C THR A 6 -4.99 -2.93 16.70
N ASP A 7 -4.56 -2.11 17.66
CA ASP A 7 -4.64 -0.65 17.67
C ASP A 7 -3.30 0.04 17.38
N CYS A 8 -2.36 -0.65 16.71
CA CYS A 8 -1.07 -0.08 16.34
C CYS A 8 -1.20 1.20 15.51
N THR A 9 -0.27 2.12 15.72
CA THR A 9 -0.20 3.40 15.01
C THR A 9 0.92 3.38 13.96
N LEU A 10 0.91 4.32 13.02
CA LEU A 10 1.99 4.42 12.04
C LEU A 10 3.35 4.64 12.73
N LEU A 11 3.38 5.46 13.78
CA LEU A 11 4.62 5.77 14.50
C LEU A 11 5.16 4.53 15.20
N GLU A 12 4.28 3.78 15.88
CA GLU A 12 4.65 2.51 16.51
C GLU A 12 5.22 1.52 15.48
N ILE A 13 4.63 1.44 14.28
CA ILE A 13 5.14 0.56 13.21
C ILE A 13 6.53 1.00 12.74
N GLU A 14 6.80 2.31 12.57
CA GLU A 14 8.15 2.77 12.20
C GLU A 14 9.18 2.53 13.31
N ASP A 15 8.78 2.66 14.58
CA ASP A 15 9.68 2.39 15.71
C ASP A 15 10.05 0.91 15.83
N MET A 16 9.14 0.00 15.45
CA MET A 16 9.42 -1.44 15.39
C MET A 16 10.53 -1.83 14.39
N TYR A 17 10.85 -1.00 13.40
CA TYR A 17 11.98 -1.29 12.50
C TYR A 17 13.33 -1.27 13.22
N ASN A 18 13.45 -0.55 14.34
CA ASN A 18 14.70 -0.53 15.10
C ASN A 18 15.04 -1.93 15.64
N ASP A 19 14.02 -2.73 15.96
CA ASP A 19 14.18 -4.10 16.43
C ASP A 19 14.65 -5.05 15.32
N LEU A 20 14.48 -4.68 14.05
CA LEU A 20 14.96 -5.47 12.89
C LEU A 20 16.47 -5.34 12.68
N GLN A 21 17.15 -4.39 13.32
CA GLN A 21 18.60 -4.20 13.20
C GLN A 21 19.42 -5.18 14.06
N SER A 22 18.76 -6.06 14.81
CA SER A 22 19.45 -7.07 15.63
C SER A 22 20.08 -8.17 14.78
N THR A 23 21.17 -8.78 15.28
CA THR A 23 21.83 -9.91 14.62
C THR A 23 21.11 -11.25 14.82
N GLU A 24 20.12 -11.29 15.70
CA GLU A 24 19.35 -12.50 16.00
C GLU A 24 18.10 -12.60 15.12
N ALA A 25 17.62 -13.83 14.89
CA ALA A 25 16.36 -14.05 14.21
C ALA A 25 15.21 -13.42 15.01
N VAL A 26 14.45 -12.54 14.37
CA VAL A 26 13.32 -11.87 15.02
C VAL A 26 12.04 -12.56 14.59
N ASP A 27 11.25 -13.06 15.54
CA ASP A 27 9.91 -13.55 15.25
C ASP A 27 8.90 -12.41 15.18
N VAL A 28 7.92 -12.50 14.30
CA VAL A 28 6.83 -11.51 14.14
C VAL A 28 5.48 -12.15 14.47
N ARG A 29 4.66 -11.42 15.21
CA ARG A 29 3.27 -11.79 15.50
C ARG A 29 2.29 -10.74 14.99
N LEU A 30 1.30 -11.17 14.19
CA LEU A 30 0.33 -10.27 13.53
C LEU A 30 -1.11 -10.51 13.96
N PRO A 31 -1.89 -9.44 14.21
CA PRO A 31 -3.27 -9.53 14.63
C PRO A 31 -4.18 -9.93 13.46
N SER A 32 -5.20 -10.74 13.74
CA SER A 32 -6.22 -11.16 12.77
C SER A 32 -7.26 -10.07 12.46
N HIS A 33 -7.19 -8.94 13.16
CA HIS A 33 -8.00 -7.75 12.89
C HIS A 33 -7.26 -6.49 13.34
N LEU A 34 -7.57 -5.38 12.69
CA LEU A 34 -7.10 -4.06 13.09
C LEU A 34 -8.30 -3.26 13.61
N LYS A 35 -8.08 -2.50 14.70
CA LYS A 35 -9.07 -1.60 15.27
C LYS A 35 -9.51 -0.61 14.19
N HIS A 36 -10.82 -0.44 14.03
CA HIS A 36 -11.42 0.36 12.96
C HIS A 36 -11.01 -0.07 11.53
N GLY A 37 -10.64 -1.35 11.33
CA GLY A 37 -10.18 -1.87 10.03
C GLY A 37 -8.74 -1.44 9.67
N GLY A 38 -8.01 -0.87 10.63
CA GLY A 38 -6.77 -0.16 10.40
C GLY A 38 -7.10 1.18 9.76
N THR A 39 -6.73 2.28 10.41
CA THR A 39 -6.97 3.63 9.89
C THR A 39 -6.12 3.88 8.63
N PHE A 40 -6.08 5.13 8.17
CA PHE A 40 -5.41 5.50 6.93
C PHE A 40 -3.92 5.08 6.92
N GLY A 41 -3.54 4.24 5.95
CA GLY A 41 -2.15 3.83 5.70
C GLY A 41 -1.59 2.72 6.61
N ILE A 42 -2.29 2.31 7.67
CA ILE A 42 -1.79 1.29 8.62
C ILE A 42 -1.53 -0.05 7.93
N THR A 43 -2.49 -0.53 7.13
CA THR A 43 -2.36 -1.81 6.42
C THR A 43 -1.12 -1.84 5.54
N SER A 44 -0.87 -0.78 4.79
CA SER A 44 0.31 -0.66 3.92
C SER A 44 1.62 -0.59 4.70
N ALA A 45 1.62 0.11 5.85
CA ALA A 45 2.79 0.19 6.72
C ALA A 45 3.14 -1.18 7.31
N ILE A 46 2.15 -1.98 7.73
CA ILE A 46 2.37 -3.37 8.19
C ILE A 46 2.94 -4.22 7.06
N VAL A 47 2.39 -4.11 5.84
CA VAL A 47 2.90 -4.85 4.68
C VAL A 47 4.37 -4.54 4.42
N GLN A 48 4.75 -3.26 4.39
CA GLN A 48 6.14 -2.85 4.20
C GLN A 48 7.06 -3.30 5.33
N PHE A 49 6.59 -3.23 6.58
CA PHE A 49 7.33 -3.72 7.74
C PHE A 49 7.60 -5.22 7.64
N VAL A 50 6.57 -6.02 7.39
CA VAL A 50 6.71 -7.48 7.26
C VAL A 50 7.58 -7.86 6.08
N ALA A 51 7.45 -7.18 4.94
CA ALA A 51 8.31 -7.41 3.79
C ALA A 51 9.78 -7.11 4.10
N SER A 52 10.05 -6.05 4.86
CA SER A 52 11.41 -5.67 5.27
C SER A 52 11.99 -6.69 6.25
N TRP A 53 11.20 -7.11 7.23
CA TRP A 53 11.54 -8.17 8.17
C TRP A 53 11.86 -9.49 7.45
N ALA A 54 10.98 -9.95 6.56
CA ALA A 54 11.16 -11.21 5.85
C ALA A 54 12.41 -11.22 4.95
N ARG A 55 12.81 -10.05 4.41
CA ARG A 55 14.06 -9.92 3.63
C ARG A 55 15.31 -9.89 4.49
N GLY A 56 15.21 -9.40 5.72
CA GLY A 56 16.33 -9.33 6.67
C GLY A 56 16.54 -10.60 7.52
N SER A 57 15.50 -11.42 7.71
CA SER A 57 15.52 -12.54 8.64
C SER A 57 15.14 -13.86 7.96
N GLN A 58 16.13 -14.68 7.58
CA GLN A 58 15.88 -15.99 6.94
C GLN A 58 15.22 -17.01 7.87
N GLU A 59 15.54 -16.96 9.17
CA GLU A 59 14.98 -17.88 10.19
C GLU A 59 13.77 -17.27 10.93
N GLY A 60 13.27 -16.13 10.45
CA GLY A 60 12.18 -15.41 11.12
C GLY A 60 10.86 -16.18 11.04
N ARG A 61 10.16 -16.31 12.17
CA ARG A 61 8.86 -17.00 12.24
C ARG A 61 7.70 -16.01 12.32
N LEU A 62 6.70 -16.20 11.48
CA LEU A 62 5.42 -15.49 11.55
C LEU A 62 4.40 -16.32 12.34
N SER A 63 3.72 -15.68 13.30
CA SER A 63 2.60 -16.28 14.03
C SER A 63 1.36 -15.36 14.06
N PRO A 64 0.13 -15.91 13.98
CA PRO A 64 -1.08 -15.14 14.25
C PRO A 64 -1.29 -14.95 15.76
N TYR A 65 -2.07 -13.92 16.16
CA TYR A 65 -2.69 -13.93 17.49
C TYR A 65 -3.87 -14.90 17.49
N GLY A 66 -3.79 -15.97 18.29
CA GLY A 66 -4.91 -16.90 18.42
C GLY A 66 -4.53 -18.25 18.99
N SER A 67 -5.55 -18.99 19.42
CA SER A 67 -5.45 -20.34 20.00
C SER A 67 -5.94 -21.44 19.06
N GLY A 68 -6.16 -21.13 17.77
CA GLY A 68 -6.55 -22.12 16.77
C GLY A 68 -5.56 -23.28 16.74
N SER A 69 -6.07 -24.49 16.51
CA SER A 69 -5.24 -25.70 16.40
C SER A 69 -4.80 -25.93 14.96
N GLY A 70 -3.54 -26.32 14.77
CA GLY A 70 -3.03 -26.65 13.44
C GLY A 70 -3.05 -25.45 12.48
N VAL A 71 -3.18 -25.75 11.19
CA VAL A 71 -3.08 -24.77 10.10
C VAL A 71 -4.24 -23.75 10.16
N ASP A 72 -5.39 -24.13 10.71
CA ASP A 72 -6.57 -23.26 10.86
C ASP A 72 -6.31 -22.04 11.75
N SER A 73 -5.22 -22.05 12.53
CA SER A 73 -4.77 -20.87 13.30
C SER A 73 -4.52 -19.63 12.42
N PHE A 74 -4.27 -19.82 11.12
CA PHE A 74 -4.04 -18.73 10.17
C PHE A 74 -5.31 -18.24 9.45
N ALA A 75 -6.44 -18.93 9.55
CA ALA A 75 -7.63 -18.66 8.74
C ALA A 75 -8.07 -17.19 8.83
N GLU A 76 -8.23 -16.65 10.04
CA GLU A 76 -8.63 -15.26 10.21
C GLU A 76 -7.57 -14.26 9.75
N LEU A 77 -6.28 -14.59 9.93
CA LEU A 77 -5.18 -13.74 9.49
C LEU A 77 -5.15 -13.64 7.96
N LEU A 78 -5.39 -14.75 7.24
CA LEU A 78 -5.43 -14.79 5.78
C LEU A 78 -6.61 -14.01 5.17
N HIS A 79 -7.68 -13.77 5.93
CA HIS A 79 -8.77 -12.87 5.49
C HIS A 79 -8.36 -11.39 5.49
N GLN A 80 -7.26 -11.04 6.16
CA GLN A 80 -6.79 -9.67 6.23
C GLN A 80 -5.72 -9.41 5.16
N PRO A 81 -5.75 -8.24 4.49
CA PRO A 81 -4.73 -7.84 3.53
C PRO A 81 -3.28 -8.01 4.03
N HIS A 82 -2.99 -7.51 5.23
CA HIS A 82 -1.65 -7.59 5.81
C HIS A 82 -1.28 -9.02 6.17
N GLY A 83 -2.24 -9.84 6.61
CA GLY A 83 -2.00 -11.22 7.01
C GLY A 83 -1.81 -12.18 5.84
N LEU A 84 -2.55 -11.98 4.75
CA LEU A 84 -2.35 -12.70 3.49
C LEU A 84 -0.95 -12.44 2.92
N ILE A 85 -0.58 -11.16 2.80
CA ILE A 85 0.73 -10.77 2.28
C ILE A 85 1.84 -11.24 3.22
N ALA A 86 1.67 -11.09 4.53
CA ALA A 86 2.64 -11.56 5.50
C ALA A 86 2.88 -13.06 5.41
N SER A 87 1.82 -13.86 5.31
CA SER A 87 1.93 -15.32 5.21
C SER A 87 2.66 -15.74 3.93
N TYR A 88 2.50 -14.99 2.84
CA TYR A 88 3.24 -15.23 1.61
C TYR A 88 4.73 -14.90 1.74
N MET A 89 5.02 -13.74 2.34
CA MET A 89 6.38 -13.20 2.47
C MET A 89 7.22 -13.93 3.51
N ALA A 90 6.60 -14.43 4.60
CA ALA A 90 7.29 -15.00 5.74
C ALA A 90 8.20 -16.18 5.36
N PRO A 91 9.41 -16.28 5.94
CA PRO A 91 10.27 -17.45 5.77
C PRO A 91 9.63 -18.70 6.37
N HIS A 92 9.22 -18.61 7.64
CA HIS A 92 8.60 -19.70 8.39
C HIS A 92 7.22 -19.29 8.95
N LEU A 93 6.27 -20.22 8.93
CA LEU A 93 4.93 -20.03 9.48
C LEU A 93 4.75 -20.95 10.68
N VAL A 94 4.46 -20.39 11.85
CA VAL A 94 4.32 -21.16 13.09
C VAL A 94 2.98 -20.89 13.77
N ALA A 95 2.37 -21.94 14.30
CA ALA A 95 1.27 -21.81 15.25
C ALA A 95 1.71 -21.05 16.49
N SER A 96 0.75 -20.53 17.26
CA SER A 96 1.02 -19.95 18.58
C SER A 96 1.68 -20.91 19.57
N GLN A 97 1.56 -22.23 19.33
CA GLN A 97 2.15 -23.30 20.12
C GLN A 97 3.55 -23.72 19.65
N GLY A 98 4.11 -23.07 18.62
CA GLY A 98 5.46 -23.32 18.10
C GLY A 98 5.57 -24.44 17.06
N ILE A 99 4.44 -25.01 16.61
CA ILE A 99 4.40 -25.98 15.51
C ILE A 99 4.61 -25.21 14.20
N GLU A 100 5.63 -25.59 13.44
CA GLU A 100 5.89 -25.04 12.11
C GLU A 100 5.04 -25.74 11.04
N PHE A 101 4.56 -24.97 10.07
CA PHE A 101 3.77 -25.45 8.95
C PHE A 101 4.48 -25.20 7.63
N GLU A 102 4.22 -26.09 6.69
CA GLU A 102 4.61 -25.86 5.32
C GLU A 102 3.81 -24.68 4.74
N LYS A 103 4.51 -23.74 4.08
CA LYS A 103 3.89 -22.52 3.54
C LYS A 103 2.70 -22.82 2.62
N HIS A 104 2.79 -23.89 1.82
CA HIS A 104 1.72 -24.28 0.90
C HIS A 104 0.46 -24.79 1.62
N GLU A 105 0.57 -25.39 2.81
CA GLU A 105 -0.57 -25.85 3.61
C GLU A 105 -1.35 -24.66 4.16
N VAL A 106 -0.64 -23.66 4.70
CA VAL A 106 -1.26 -22.42 5.19
C VAL A 106 -1.92 -21.66 4.04
N LEU A 107 -1.20 -21.44 2.94
CA LEU A 107 -1.71 -20.66 1.81
C LEU A 107 -2.83 -21.36 1.02
N ALA A 108 -3.01 -22.69 1.17
CA ALA A 108 -4.16 -23.39 0.59
C ALA A 108 -5.50 -22.84 1.11
N GLN A 109 -5.54 -22.34 2.36
CA GLN A 109 -6.73 -21.68 2.91
C GLN A 109 -7.05 -20.33 2.26
N ALA A 110 -6.07 -19.72 1.56
CA ALA A 110 -6.26 -18.45 0.88
C ALA A 110 -6.82 -18.59 -0.56
N ILE A 111 -6.99 -19.81 -1.07
CA ILE A 111 -7.50 -20.08 -2.42
C ILE A 111 -8.79 -19.31 -2.73
N PRO A 112 -9.81 -19.27 -1.85
CA PRO A 112 -11.04 -18.53 -2.12
C PRO A 112 -10.80 -17.03 -2.38
N TYR A 113 -9.85 -16.40 -1.68
CA TYR A 113 -9.53 -14.98 -1.89
C TYR A 113 -8.85 -14.75 -3.23
N ILE A 114 -7.94 -15.65 -3.62
CA ILE A 114 -7.26 -15.57 -4.92
C ILE A 114 -8.26 -15.78 -6.06
N GLU A 115 -9.20 -16.72 -5.91
CA GLU A 115 -10.28 -16.94 -6.88
C GLU A 115 -11.23 -15.73 -6.95
N ALA A 116 -11.54 -15.10 -5.82
CA ALA A 116 -12.32 -13.86 -5.78
C ALA A 116 -11.61 -12.72 -6.53
N MET A 117 -10.29 -12.57 -6.37
CA MET A 117 -9.49 -11.61 -7.15
C MET A 117 -9.58 -11.92 -8.65
N GLN A 118 -9.38 -13.18 -9.05
CA GLN A 118 -9.42 -13.59 -10.46
C GLN A 118 -10.80 -13.37 -11.10
N SER A 119 -11.87 -13.67 -10.37
CA SER A 119 -13.26 -13.59 -10.86
C SER A 119 -13.89 -12.21 -10.67
N SER A 120 -13.12 -11.21 -10.25
CA SER A 120 -13.62 -9.86 -9.94
C SER A 120 -14.70 -9.77 -8.86
N LYS A 121 -14.76 -10.75 -7.94
CA LYS A 121 -15.63 -10.74 -6.76
C LYS A 121 -14.98 -9.95 -5.62
N PHE A 122 -14.75 -8.67 -5.86
CA PHE A 122 -13.88 -7.83 -5.02
C PHE A 122 -14.30 -7.73 -3.55
N ARG A 123 -15.61 -7.80 -3.26
CA ARG A 123 -16.12 -7.82 -1.88
C ARG A 123 -15.66 -9.04 -1.06
N GLU A 124 -15.30 -10.12 -1.73
CA GLU A 124 -14.86 -11.39 -1.12
C GLU A 124 -13.33 -11.46 -0.98
N THR A 125 -12.58 -10.42 -1.39
CA THR A 125 -11.10 -10.47 -1.40
C THR A 125 -10.46 -10.13 -0.05
N MET A 126 -11.20 -9.49 0.86
CA MET A 126 -10.73 -9.16 2.21
C MET A 126 -11.91 -8.99 3.17
N ASN A 127 -11.63 -9.05 4.47
CA ASN A 127 -12.57 -8.60 5.49
C ASN A 127 -12.69 -7.06 5.51
N GLY A 128 -13.87 -6.56 5.83
CA GLY A 128 -14.19 -5.13 5.86
C GLY A 128 -14.87 -4.61 4.58
N ARG A 129 -15.00 -3.29 4.48
CA ARG A 129 -15.64 -2.62 3.34
C ARG A 129 -14.58 -2.16 2.36
N GLY A 130 -14.17 -3.04 1.47
CA GLY A 130 -13.07 -2.78 0.56
C GLY A 130 -12.72 -4.00 -0.29
N ALA A 131 -11.61 -3.89 -1.00
CA ALA A 131 -11.06 -4.94 -1.83
C ALA A 131 -9.53 -4.86 -1.84
N ILE A 132 -8.90 -6.03 -1.96
CA ILE A 132 -7.47 -6.15 -2.22
C ILE A 132 -7.22 -6.98 -3.47
N LEU A 133 -6.31 -6.51 -4.30
CA LEU A 133 -5.85 -7.14 -5.53
C LEU A 133 -4.34 -7.28 -5.42
N THR A 134 -3.83 -8.51 -5.42
CA THR A 134 -2.40 -8.76 -5.19
C THR A 134 -1.83 -9.71 -6.23
N CYS A 135 -0.63 -9.38 -6.68
CA CYS A 135 0.22 -10.16 -7.55
C CYS A 135 1.38 -10.69 -6.70
N PHE A 136 1.33 -11.98 -6.42
CA PHE A 136 2.34 -12.70 -5.64
C PHE A 136 3.42 -13.24 -6.57
N ALA A 137 4.62 -12.65 -6.52
CA ALA A 137 5.68 -12.93 -7.49
C ALA A 137 6.18 -14.38 -7.41
N GLY A 138 6.13 -15.10 -8.53
CA GLY A 138 6.48 -16.52 -8.58
C GLY A 138 5.33 -17.47 -8.18
N ALA A 139 4.15 -16.95 -7.85
CA ALA A 139 2.95 -17.76 -7.69
C ALA A 139 2.27 -18.05 -9.04
N LYS A 140 1.57 -19.19 -9.14
CA LYS A 140 0.77 -19.57 -10.34
C LYS A 140 -0.25 -18.49 -10.75
N ASN A 141 -0.75 -17.73 -9.78
CA ASN A 141 -1.75 -16.67 -9.96
C ASN A 141 -1.15 -15.26 -9.79
N GLU A 142 0.14 -15.07 -10.08
CA GLU A 142 0.78 -13.75 -10.03
C GLU A 142 0.03 -12.70 -10.86
N PHE A 143 -0.28 -13.03 -12.12
CA PHE A 143 -0.96 -12.12 -13.04
C PHE A 143 -2.47 -12.33 -12.97
N ILE A 144 -3.15 -11.54 -12.12
CA ILE A 144 -4.59 -11.62 -11.93
C ILE A 144 -5.36 -10.94 -13.08
N LEU A 145 -6.45 -11.57 -13.52
CA LEU A 145 -7.26 -11.13 -14.66
C LEU A 145 -7.76 -9.70 -14.60
N PRO A 146 -8.11 -9.10 -13.43
CA PRO A 146 -8.52 -7.70 -13.39
C PRO A 146 -7.42 -6.70 -13.75
N LEU A 147 -6.14 -7.08 -13.62
CA LEU A 147 -4.99 -6.20 -13.84
C LEU A 147 -4.25 -6.54 -15.14
N TYR A 148 -4.35 -7.79 -15.60
CA TYR A 148 -3.65 -8.28 -16.77
C TYR A 148 -4.59 -8.97 -17.78
N GLU A 149 -4.36 -8.74 -19.07
CA GLU A 149 -4.98 -9.47 -20.18
C GLU A 149 -4.24 -10.77 -20.52
N ARG A 150 -2.94 -10.83 -20.25
CA ARG A 150 -2.07 -11.98 -20.46
C ARG A 150 -1.25 -12.25 -19.20
N LYS A 151 -0.81 -13.49 -19.01
CA LYS A 151 0.01 -13.88 -17.86
C LYS A 151 1.48 -13.46 -18.02
N SER A 152 1.73 -12.17 -18.21
CA SER A 152 3.06 -11.58 -18.31
C SER A 152 3.06 -10.11 -17.89
N LEU A 153 4.25 -9.53 -17.64
CA LEU A 153 4.42 -8.13 -17.25
C LEU A 153 3.94 -7.16 -18.33
N GLU A 154 4.12 -7.50 -19.60
CA GLU A 154 3.66 -6.74 -20.77
C GLU A 154 2.16 -6.92 -21.03
N GLY A 155 1.51 -7.81 -20.27
CA GLY A 155 0.08 -8.08 -20.34
C GLY A 155 -0.75 -7.14 -19.48
N MET A 156 -0.19 -6.07 -18.90
CA MET A 156 -0.96 -5.13 -18.07
C MET A 156 -2.08 -4.47 -18.88
N ARG A 157 -3.27 -4.37 -18.29
CA ARG A 157 -4.44 -3.77 -18.94
C ARG A 157 -4.30 -2.26 -19.13
N GLY A 158 -4.93 -1.76 -20.20
CA GLY A 158 -4.94 -0.34 -20.54
C GLY A 158 -5.89 0.52 -19.68
N ALA A 159 -5.86 1.84 -19.91
CA ALA A 159 -6.58 2.82 -19.10
C ALA A 159 -8.10 2.61 -19.01
N GLY A 160 -8.76 2.23 -20.13
CA GLY A 160 -10.20 1.99 -20.13
C GLY A 160 -10.63 0.81 -19.26
N ASP A 161 -9.77 -0.21 -19.10
CA ASP A 161 -10.05 -1.34 -18.20
C ASP A 161 -9.79 -0.96 -16.74
N PHE A 162 -8.78 -0.14 -16.46
CA PHE A 162 -8.56 0.42 -15.12
C PHE A 162 -9.70 1.36 -14.69
N GLU A 163 -10.34 2.08 -15.62
CA GLU A 163 -11.56 2.84 -15.31
C GLU A 163 -12.71 1.91 -14.88
N LYS A 164 -12.94 0.80 -15.60
CA LYS A 164 -13.96 -0.21 -15.22
C LYS A 164 -13.63 -0.87 -13.89
N LEU A 165 -12.37 -1.21 -13.66
CA LEU A 165 -11.86 -1.73 -12.39
C LEU A 165 -12.18 -0.76 -11.25
N THR A 166 -11.90 0.52 -11.46
CA THR A 166 -12.14 1.59 -10.49
C THR A 166 -13.62 1.71 -10.12
N LYS A 167 -14.52 1.62 -11.10
CA LYS A 167 -15.98 1.61 -10.85
C LYS A 167 -16.37 0.48 -9.89
N LYS A 168 -15.84 -0.73 -10.10
CA LYS A 168 -16.08 -1.89 -9.22
C LYS A 168 -15.45 -1.72 -7.83
N LEU A 169 -14.25 -1.13 -7.73
CA LEU A 169 -13.61 -0.84 -6.45
C LEU A 169 -14.42 0.19 -5.64
N ILE A 170 -14.88 1.26 -6.29
CA ILE A 170 -15.78 2.26 -5.67
C ILE A 170 -17.08 1.58 -5.25
N GLU A 171 -17.67 0.70 -6.08
CA GLU A 171 -18.91 0.00 -5.73
C GLU A 171 -18.76 -0.82 -4.44
N VAL A 172 -17.66 -1.53 -4.26
CA VAL A 172 -17.40 -2.31 -3.05
C VAL A 172 -17.11 -1.41 -1.83
N CYS A 173 -16.44 -0.27 -2.03
CA CYS A 173 -16.17 0.69 -0.97
C CYS A 173 -17.42 1.48 -0.57
N ASP A 174 -18.13 2.07 -1.53
CA ASP A 174 -19.42 2.74 -1.33
C ASP A 174 -20.31 2.71 -2.59
N PRO A 175 -21.32 1.79 -2.65
CA PRO A 175 -22.24 1.72 -3.79
C PRO A 175 -23.00 3.01 -4.05
N SER A 176 -23.23 3.81 -3.00
CA SER A 176 -23.93 5.09 -3.12
C SER A 176 -23.05 6.18 -3.72
N ALA A 177 -21.75 6.14 -3.46
CA ALA A 177 -20.81 7.10 -4.02
C ALA A 177 -20.68 6.94 -5.54
N LEU A 178 -20.64 5.69 -6.05
CA LEU A 178 -20.56 5.43 -7.49
C LEU A 178 -21.69 6.10 -8.29
N ARG A 179 -22.91 6.16 -7.74
CA ARG A 179 -24.06 6.80 -8.41
C ARG A 179 -23.99 8.32 -8.45
N ASN A 180 -23.28 8.92 -7.49
CA ASN A 180 -23.25 10.37 -7.29
C ASN A 180 -21.93 11.00 -7.76
N MET A 181 -20.91 10.20 -8.04
CA MET A 181 -19.63 10.68 -8.53
C MET A 181 -19.71 11.07 -10.01
N PRO A 182 -19.19 12.25 -10.39
CA PRO A 182 -18.98 12.58 -11.79
C PRO A 182 -18.06 11.56 -12.49
N ASP A 183 -18.32 11.24 -13.77
CA ASP A 183 -17.44 10.36 -14.56
C ASP A 183 -15.99 10.85 -14.58
N THR A 184 -15.83 12.18 -14.61
CA THR A 184 -14.55 12.87 -14.53
C THR A 184 -13.73 12.50 -13.29
N PHE A 185 -14.38 12.27 -12.15
CA PHE A 185 -13.73 11.83 -10.91
C PHE A 185 -13.27 10.38 -11.03
N THR A 186 -14.15 9.50 -11.54
CA THR A 186 -13.85 8.09 -11.75
C THR A 186 -12.71 7.89 -12.75
N GLN A 187 -12.67 8.67 -13.82
CA GLN A 187 -11.57 8.68 -14.80
C GLN A 187 -10.25 9.11 -14.17
N ALA A 188 -10.27 10.15 -13.33
CA ALA A 188 -9.08 10.62 -12.62
C ALA A 188 -8.52 9.53 -11.69
N LEU A 189 -9.41 8.85 -10.97
CA LEU A 189 -9.05 7.74 -10.08
C LEU A 189 -8.55 6.52 -10.86
N GLY A 190 -9.19 6.17 -11.98
CA GLY A 190 -8.73 5.07 -12.83
C GLY A 190 -7.36 5.32 -13.44
N LEU A 191 -7.10 6.54 -13.90
CA LEU A 191 -5.79 6.95 -14.36
C LEU A 191 -4.76 6.89 -13.22
N LEU A 192 -5.10 7.42 -12.05
CA LEU A 192 -4.23 7.37 -10.85
C LEU A 192 -3.82 5.93 -10.51
N ILE A 193 -4.78 5.00 -10.42
CA ILE A 193 -4.52 3.59 -10.10
C ILE A 193 -3.64 2.96 -11.17
N ARG A 194 -3.95 3.20 -12.44
CA ARG A 194 -3.20 2.67 -13.58
C ARG A 194 -1.74 3.12 -13.54
N GLU A 195 -1.47 4.43 -13.46
CA GLU A 195 -0.11 4.96 -13.49
C GLU A 195 0.73 4.46 -12.31
N LEU A 196 0.14 4.42 -11.12
CA LEU A 196 0.85 3.92 -9.93
C LEU A 196 1.13 2.42 -10.04
N PHE A 197 0.14 1.63 -10.46
CA PHE A 197 0.34 0.20 -10.62
C PHE A 197 1.30 -0.13 -11.77
N GLU A 198 1.31 0.66 -12.85
CA GLU A 198 2.28 0.53 -13.95
C GLU A 198 3.70 0.78 -13.43
N ASN A 199 3.91 1.84 -12.64
CA ASN A 199 5.19 2.08 -11.98
C ASN A 199 5.62 0.90 -11.11
N THR A 200 4.72 0.35 -10.30
CA THR A 200 4.97 -0.86 -9.52
C THR A 200 5.27 -2.07 -10.41
N ASN A 201 4.55 -2.26 -11.52
CA ASN A 201 4.75 -3.37 -12.45
C ASN A 201 6.16 -3.33 -13.08
N ASP A 202 6.59 -2.15 -13.48
CA ASP A 202 7.82 -1.98 -14.24
C ASP A 202 9.06 -1.91 -13.35
N HIS A 203 8.92 -1.38 -12.13
CA HIS A 203 10.06 -1.08 -11.27
C HIS A 203 10.19 -2.00 -10.06
N ALA A 204 9.14 -2.74 -9.71
CA ALA A 204 9.14 -3.69 -8.61
C ALA A 204 8.95 -5.15 -9.04
N SER A 205 9.03 -5.48 -10.34
CA SER A 205 9.03 -6.88 -10.82
C SER A 205 10.39 -7.58 -10.67
N THR A 206 11.47 -6.82 -10.51
CA THR A 206 12.82 -7.32 -10.24
C THR A 206 13.42 -6.61 -9.01
N ASP A 207 14.53 -7.13 -8.50
CA ASP A 207 15.35 -6.42 -7.52
C ASP A 207 16.23 -5.34 -8.18
N GLU A 208 17.03 -4.65 -7.37
CA GLU A 208 17.95 -3.61 -7.85
C GLU A 208 19.03 -4.11 -8.82
N LEU A 209 19.33 -5.41 -8.84
CA LEU A 209 20.30 -6.05 -9.73
C LEU A 209 19.62 -6.61 -10.99
N GLY A 210 18.31 -6.43 -11.14
CA GLY A 210 17.54 -6.96 -12.27
C GLY A 210 17.18 -8.44 -12.14
N ARG A 211 17.34 -9.05 -10.95
CA ARG A 211 16.95 -10.44 -10.71
C ARG A 211 15.45 -10.54 -10.46
N GLU A 212 14.83 -11.57 -11.01
CA GLU A 212 13.42 -11.87 -10.80
C GLU A 212 13.16 -12.37 -9.37
N TYR A 213 12.01 -11.99 -8.82
CA TYR A 213 11.53 -12.53 -7.55
C TYR A 213 11.01 -13.96 -7.72
N THR A 214 11.18 -14.78 -6.69
CA THR A 214 10.80 -16.20 -6.71
C THR A 214 10.04 -16.58 -5.45
N TRP A 215 9.54 -17.81 -5.36
CA TRP A 215 8.89 -18.32 -4.16
C TRP A 215 9.74 -18.19 -2.87
N HIS A 216 11.07 -18.34 -2.99
CA HIS A 216 12.02 -18.25 -1.87
C HIS A 216 12.57 -16.82 -1.66
N TYR A 217 12.35 -15.94 -2.63
CA TYR A 217 12.67 -14.52 -2.51
C TYR A 217 11.47 -13.72 -3.02
N PRO A 218 10.36 -13.71 -2.24
CA PRO A 218 9.07 -13.27 -2.73
C PRO A 218 8.98 -11.76 -2.83
N ASN A 219 8.05 -11.32 -3.67
CA ASN A 219 7.60 -9.95 -3.76
C ASN A 219 6.10 -9.91 -3.96
N VAL A 220 5.48 -8.81 -3.55
CA VAL A 220 4.07 -8.55 -3.77
C VAL A 220 3.91 -7.20 -4.43
N ARG A 221 3.02 -7.14 -5.41
CA ARG A 221 2.54 -5.91 -6.05
C ARG A 221 1.03 -5.86 -5.86
N GLY A 222 0.47 -4.78 -5.35
CA GLY A 222 -0.94 -4.80 -4.98
C GLY A 222 -1.63 -3.44 -4.97
N ILE A 223 -2.96 -3.52 -5.07
CA ILE A 223 -3.89 -2.42 -4.92
C ILE A 223 -4.84 -2.79 -3.78
N LEU A 224 -4.93 -1.91 -2.79
CA LEU A 224 -5.90 -1.95 -1.71
C LEU A 224 -6.83 -0.77 -1.85
N ALA A 225 -8.14 -1.01 -1.87
CA ALA A 225 -9.15 0.04 -1.77
C ALA A 225 -10.02 -0.25 -0.56
N LYS A 226 -10.16 0.69 0.38
CA LYS A 226 -11.05 0.52 1.52
C LYS A 226 -11.81 1.80 1.84
N TYR A 227 -13.04 1.62 2.30
CA TYR A 227 -13.86 2.70 2.80
C TYR A 227 -13.45 3.07 4.22
N ILE A 228 -13.34 4.37 4.46
CA ILE A 228 -13.07 4.95 5.77
C ILE A 228 -14.16 5.97 6.07
N SER A 229 -14.76 5.91 7.25
CA SER A 229 -15.75 6.90 7.69
C SER A 229 -15.39 7.47 9.05
N PHE A 230 -15.63 8.75 9.21
CA PHE A 230 -15.35 9.50 10.42
C PHE A 230 -16.55 10.32 10.85
N THR A 231 -16.89 10.25 12.13
CA THR A 231 -17.98 11.04 12.72
C THR A 231 -17.39 12.17 13.58
N PRO A 232 -17.69 13.45 13.29
CA PRO A 232 -17.10 14.60 14.00
C PRO A 232 -17.41 14.66 15.50
N SER A 233 -18.51 14.05 15.95
CA SER A 233 -18.93 14.05 17.36
C SER A 233 -18.12 13.12 18.26
N ALA A 234 -17.32 12.23 17.68
CA ALA A 234 -16.37 11.44 18.44
C ALA A 234 -15.16 12.32 18.78
N LYS A 235 -15.15 12.93 19.97
CA LYS A 235 -13.96 13.61 20.52
C LYS A 235 -12.70 12.72 20.49
N ASP A 236 -12.90 11.41 20.46
CA ASP A 236 -11.85 10.40 20.33
C ASP A 236 -11.28 10.28 18.89
N ALA A 237 -12.02 10.64 17.84
CA ALA A 237 -11.62 10.38 16.45
C ALA A 237 -10.53 11.33 15.92
N ILE A 238 -10.53 12.61 16.33
CA ILE A 238 -9.48 13.56 15.92
C ILE A 238 -8.19 13.32 16.72
N ASN A 239 -8.31 12.93 17.99
CA ASN A 239 -7.19 12.62 18.86
C ASN A 239 -6.63 11.20 18.63
N ALA A 240 -7.40 10.29 18.01
CA ALA A 240 -6.93 8.94 17.63
C ALA A 240 -5.94 8.94 16.45
N PHE A 241 -5.77 10.07 15.76
CA PHE A 241 -4.68 10.24 14.82
C PHE A 241 -3.48 10.83 15.55
N ASP A 242 -2.51 10.00 15.88
CA ASP A 242 -1.21 10.50 16.34
C ASP A 242 -0.45 11.22 15.21
N ASP A 243 -0.90 11.04 13.96
CA ASP A 243 -0.34 11.67 12.78
C ASP A 243 -0.86 13.11 12.52
N VAL A 244 0.06 14.10 12.53
CA VAL A 244 -0.23 15.53 12.31
C VAL A 244 -0.79 15.80 10.90
N PRO A 245 -0.13 15.41 9.78
CA PRO A 245 -0.68 15.52 8.43
C PRO A 245 -2.12 15.02 8.28
N HIS A 246 -2.42 13.80 8.76
CA HIS A 246 -3.77 13.24 8.69
C HIS A 246 -4.78 14.10 9.46
N ARG A 247 -4.44 14.55 10.69
CA ARG A 247 -5.32 15.43 11.48
C ARG A 247 -5.62 16.73 10.76
N LEU A 248 -4.61 17.38 10.16
CA LEU A 248 -4.78 18.65 9.48
C LEU A 248 -5.65 18.52 8.23
N TYR A 249 -5.41 17.48 7.43
CA TYR A 249 -6.24 17.19 6.26
C TYR A 249 -7.70 16.92 6.66
N PHE A 250 -7.90 16.14 7.71
CA PHE A 250 -9.22 15.84 8.25
C PHE A 250 -9.93 17.11 8.77
N GLN A 251 -9.23 17.96 9.51
CA GLN A 251 -9.76 19.23 9.99
C GLN A 251 -10.21 20.14 8.84
N LYS A 252 -9.44 20.23 7.76
CA LYS A 252 -9.85 20.97 6.55
C LYS A 252 -11.11 20.36 5.91
N ALA A 253 -11.20 19.04 5.81
CA ALA A 253 -12.38 18.36 5.30
C ALA A 253 -13.63 18.65 6.18
N LEU A 254 -13.45 18.70 7.50
CA LEU A 254 -14.51 19.06 8.45
C LEU A 254 -15.00 20.50 8.31
N LEU A 255 -14.09 21.46 8.13
CA LEU A 255 -14.47 22.87 7.93
C LEU A 255 -15.36 23.06 6.69
N ASN A 256 -15.20 22.19 5.70
CA ASN A 256 -15.99 22.19 4.47
C ASN A 256 -17.28 21.37 4.57
N ALA A 257 -17.52 20.66 5.67
CA ALA A 257 -18.71 19.85 5.89
C ALA A 257 -19.75 20.57 6.76
N THR A 258 -21.02 20.25 6.55
CA THR A 258 -22.09 20.72 7.44
C THR A 258 -22.00 20.01 8.80
N VAL A 259 -22.25 20.79 9.86
CA VAL A 259 -22.25 20.32 11.25
C VAL A 259 -23.15 19.07 11.36
N ASN A 260 -22.64 17.98 11.93
CA ASN A 260 -23.26 16.65 12.12
C ASN A 260 -23.24 15.65 10.94
N LYS A 261 -22.53 15.91 9.83
CA LYS A 261 -22.33 14.88 8.79
C LYS A 261 -21.10 14.02 9.02
N THR A 262 -21.23 12.72 8.76
CA THR A 262 -20.08 11.80 8.62
C THR A 262 -19.25 12.20 7.42
N LEU A 263 -17.93 12.18 7.59
CA LEU A 263 -16.98 12.32 6.49
C LEU A 263 -16.60 10.93 5.99
N ASP A 264 -16.86 10.69 4.72
CA ASP A 264 -16.61 9.43 4.06
C ASP A 264 -15.42 9.57 3.11
N PHE A 265 -14.54 8.59 3.11
CA PHE A 265 -13.35 8.56 2.28
C PHE A 265 -13.17 7.18 1.65
N ILE A 266 -12.45 7.15 0.54
CA ILE A 266 -11.78 5.94 0.04
C ILE A 266 -10.29 6.11 0.34
N GLU A 267 -9.71 5.16 1.05
CA GLU A 267 -8.27 4.93 0.96
C GLU A 267 -8.00 4.06 -0.26
N LEU A 268 -7.12 4.55 -1.12
CA LEU A 268 -6.47 3.79 -2.17
C LEU A 268 -5.00 3.66 -1.81
N SER A 269 -4.52 2.42 -1.68
CA SER A 269 -3.11 2.12 -1.47
C SER A 269 -2.56 1.29 -2.63
N VAL A 270 -1.52 1.78 -3.31
CA VAL A 270 -0.73 0.98 -4.27
C VAL A 270 0.60 0.65 -3.61
N ILE A 271 0.89 -0.65 -3.48
CA ILE A 271 1.97 -1.14 -2.63
C ILE A 271 2.78 -2.16 -3.42
N ASP A 272 4.10 -2.06 -3.30
CA ASP A 272 5.01 -3.13 -3.67
C ASP A 272 6.04 -3.39 -2.59
N CYS A 273 6.66 -4.57 -2.66
CA CYS A 273 7.77 -4.97 -1.79
C CYS A 273 9.09 -4.95 -2.57
N GLY A 274 9.23 -4.12 -3.61
CA GLY A 274 10.39 -4.07 -4.49
C GLY A 274 11.63 -3.39 -3.87
N PRO A 275 12.52 -2.81 -4.69
CA PRO A 275 13.70 -2.09 -4.20
C PRO A 275 13.39 -0.67 -3.66
N GLY A 276 12.24 -0.10 -3.99
CA GLY A 276 11.90 1.30 -3.70
C GLY A 276 12.34 2.28 -4.79
N ILE A 277 11.76 3.48 -4.78
CA ILE A 277 11.91 4.48 -5.86
C ILE A 277 13.36 4.93 -6.01
N ALA A 278 13.95 5.48 -4.93
CA ALA A 278 15.29 6.06 -5.00
C ALA A 278 16.36 5.03 -5.36
N LYS A 279 16.28 3.82 -4.77
CA LYS A 279 17.23 2.73 -5.06
C LYS A 279 17.17 2.31 -6.52
N ARG A 280 15.96 2.15 -7.08
CA ARG A 280 15.77 1.83 -8.50
C ARG A 280 16.28 2.96 -9.40
N TRP A 281 15.92 4.20 -9.08
CA TRP A 281 16.32 5.35 -9.87
C TRP A 281 17.84 5.55 -9.88
N LEU A 282 18.47 5.40 -8.72
CA LEU A 282 19.93 5.46 -8.58
C LEU A 282 20.63 4.39 -9.41
N ALA A 283 20.14 3.14 -9.38
CA ALA A 283 20.70 2.06 -10.19
C ALA A 283 20.65 2.36 -11.70
N HIS A 284 19.71 3.21 -12.14
CA HIS A 284 19.62 3.67 -13.52
C HIS A 284 20.55 4.86 -13.81
N VAL A 285 20.53 5.91 -12.98
CA VAL A 285 21.26 7.17 -13.27
C VAL A 285 22.72 7.15 -12.80
N SER A 286 23.08 6.28 -11.85
CA SER A 286 24.43 6.15 -11.29
C SER A 286 24.68 4.70 -10.82
N PRO A 287 24.87 3.74 -11.74
CA PRO A 287 24.92 2.30 -11.43
C PRO A 287 26.02 1.86 -10.45
N HIS A 288 27.05 2.69 -10.24
CA HIS A 288 28.16 2.40 -9.33
C HIS A 288 27.97 2.96 -7.92
N GLU A 289 26.93 3.76 -7.70
CA GLU A 289 26.65 4.35 -6.40
C GLU A 289 25.74 3.44 -5.57
N ASN A 290 26.09 3.27 -4.30
CA ASN A 290 25.30 2.48 -3.36
C ASN A 290 24.33 3.39 -2.60
N ILE A 291 23.03 3.05 -2.63
CA ILE A 291 21.96 3.79 -1.93
C ILE A 291 22.21 3.92 -0.42
N GLU A 292 22.94 2.99 0.20
CA GLU A 292 23.26 3.06 1.63
C GLU A 292 24.24 4.20 1.97
N ASN A 293 24.99 4.69 0.99
CA ASN A 293 25.95 5.79 1.17
C ASN A 293 25.38 7.16 0.76
N VAL A 294 24.16 7.18 0.24
CA VAL A 294 23.48 8.41 -0.21
C VAL A 294 22.94 9.16 1.01
N SER A 295 23.06 10.49 1.04
CA SER A 295 22.44 11.30 2.10
C SER A 295 20.92 11.30 1.98
N ILE A 296 20.20 11.56 3.09
CA ILE A 296 18.73 11.62 3.06
C ILE A 296 18.19 12.67 2.08
N ASP A 297 18.85 13.83 1.97
CA ASP A 297 18.47 14.90 1.05
C ASP A 297 18.66 14.49 -0.42
N LYS A 298 19.72 13.72 -0.73
CA LYS A 298 19.93 13.18 -2.07
C LYS A 298 18.95 12.04 -2.38
N GLU A 299 18.61 11.19 -1.41
CA GLU A 299 17.56 10.19 -1.55
C GLU A 299 16.22 10.86 -1.87
N GLU A 300 15.89 11.96 -1.19
CA GLU A 300 14.69 12.76 -1.45
C GLU A 300 14.71 13.38 -2.86
N ALA A 301 15.85 13.96 -3.28
CA ALA A 301 16.00 14.53 -4.62
C ALA A 301 15.78 13.46 -5.72
N LEU A 302 16.34 12.26 -5.53
CA LEU A 302 16.13 11.13 -6.46
C LEU A 302 14.65 10.73 -6.54
N VAL A 303 13.90 10.74 -5.43
CA VAL A 303 12.45 10.49 -5.45
C VAL A 303 11.71 11.62 -6.16
N ARG A 304 12.02 12.88 -5.89
CA ARG A 304 11.35 14.03 -6.51
C ARG A 304 11.52 14.03 -8.02
N GLU A 305 12.72 13.70 -8.50
CA GLU A 305 13.04 13.64 -9.92
C GLU A 305 12.10 12.68 -10.67
N THR A 306 11.68 11.55 -10.09
CA THR A 306 10.79 10.61 -10.79
C THR A 306 9.38 11.15 -11.04
N PHE A 307 8.97 12.24 -10.37
CA PHE A 307 7.69 12.91 -10.58
C PHE A 307 7.76 14.05 -11.61
N GLU A 308 8.96 14.42 -12.07
CA GLU A 308 9.13 15.43 -13.10
C GLU A 308 8.76 14.86 -14.48
N LEU A 309 8.27 15.74 -15.36
CA LEU A 309 7.90 15.36 -16.72
C LEU A 309 9.12 14.90 -17.51
N GLY A 310 9.02 13.75 -18.16
CA GLY A 310 10.08 13.18 -19.01
C GLY A 310 11.14 12.39 -18.25
N LYS A 311 11.01 12.24 -16.93
CA LYS A 311 11.91 11.41 -16.12
C LYS A 311 11.37 9.98 -16.05
N THR A 312 12.12 9.05 -16.63
CA THR A 312 11.78 7.63 -16.66
C THR A 312 13.02 6.79 -16.87
N SER A 313 13.03 5.59 -16.30
CA SER A 313 14.10 4.61 -16.53
C SER A 313 13.76 3.67 -17.70
N LYS A 314 12.69 3.95 -18.45
CA LYS A 314 12.29 3.18 -19.64
C LYS A 314 13.04 3.67 -20.87
N PRO A 315 13.60 2.79 -21.71
CA PRO A 315 14.34 3.18 -22.92
C PRO A 315 13.44 3.56 -24.13
N ILE A 316 12.14 3.81 -23.92
CA ILE A 316 11.16 4.01 -25.01
C ILE A 316 10.77 5.49 -25.13
N ASN A 317 10.84 6.04 -26.34
CA ASN A 317 10.37 7.40 -26.65
C ASN A 317 8.88 7.58 -26.28
N GLY A 318 8.55 8.63 -25.51
CA GLY A 318 7.19 8.93 -25.05
C GLY A 318 6.83 8.43 -23.64
N THR A 319 7.80 7.88 -22.90
CA THR A 319 7.66 7.49 -21.49
C THR A 319 8.06 8.64 -20.54
N GLY A 320 7.75 8.54 -19.24
CA GLY A 320 8.05 9.60 -18.24
C GLY A 320 6.95 10.62 -17.99
N VAL A 321 5.71 10.27 -18.34
CA VAL A 321 4.52 11.10 -18.08
C VAL A 321 3.71 10.59 -16.87
N GLY A 322 3.98 9.36 -16.40
CA GLY A 322 3.11 8.66 -15.45
C GLY A 322 2.98 9.32 -14.09
N LEU A 323 4.08 9.43 -13.32
CA LEU A 323 4.05 10.05 -11.99
C LEU A 323 3.74 11.56 -12.05
N TYR A 324 4.11 12.25 -13.14
CA TYR A 324 3.65 13.61 -13.40
C TYR A 324 2.12 13.69 -13.54
N THR A 325 1.50 12.70 -14.19
CA THR A 325 0.03 12.61 -14.34
C THR A 325 -0.66 12.23 -13.03
N VAL A 326 -0.01 11.43 -12.19
CA VAL A 326 -0.48 11.14 -10.82
C VAL A 326 -0.74 12.41 -10.03
N ILE A 327 0.15 13.41 -10.09
CA ILE A 327 -0.05 14.71 -9.41
C ILE A 327 -1.32 15.40 -9.89
N LYS A 328 -1.57 15.45 -11.19
CA LYS A 328 -2.79 16.05 -11.76
C LYS A 328 -4.06 15.33 -11.28
N SER A 329 -4.02 14.00 -11.18
CA SER A 329 -5.13 13.22 -10.64
C SER A 329 -5.35 13.52 -9.15
N LEU A 330 -4.29 13.59 -8.34
CA LEU A 330 -4.38 13.90 -6.90
C LEU A 330 -5.01 15.28 -6.64
N VAL A 331 -4.61 16.30 -7.42
CA VAL A 331 -5.21 17.64 -7.40
C VAL A 331 -6.70 17.59 -7.69
N ARG A 332 -7.09 16.91 -8.77
CA ARG A 332 -8.49 16.79 -9.20
C ARG A 332 -9.34 16.05 -8.16
N LEU A 333 -8.74 15.08 -7.49
CA LEU A 333 -9.38 14.28 -6.44
C LEU A 333 -9.35 14.95 -5.06
N LYS A 334 -8.68 16.11 -4.91
CA LYS A 334 -8.47 16.79 -3.61
C LYS A 334 -7.90 15.87 -2.54
N ALA A 335 -7.01 14.97 -2.96
CA ALA A 335 -6.56 13.86 -2.13
C ALA A 335 -5.43 14.25 -1.16
N LEU A 336 -5.22 13.43 -0.14
CA LEU A 336 -4.00 13.42 0.66
C LEU A 336 -3.13 12.24 0.20
N LEU A 337 -1.87 12.49 -0.11
CA LEU A 337 -0.89 11.46 -0.43
C LEU A 337 0.07 11.25 0.75
N ARG A 338 0.29 9.98 1.10
CA ARG A 338 1.43 9.46 1.86
C ARG A 338 2.27 8.56 0.95
N LEU A 339 3.56 8.84 0.83
CA LEU A 339 4.54 8.02 0.11
C LEU A 339 5.58 7.49 1.10
N ARG A 340 5.68 6.16 1.23
CA ARG A 340 6.71 5.51 2.04
C ARG A 340 7.60 4.64 1.16
N THR A 341 8.88 4.97 1.07
CA THR A 341 9.87 4.24 0.26
C THR A 341 11.28 4.48 0.79
N GLY A 342 12.13 3.46 0.80
CA GLY A 342 13.51 3.58 1.30
C GLY A 342 13.54 4.11 2.74
N ARG A 343 14.26 5.20 2.99
CA ARG A 343 14.31 5.87 4.30
C ARG A 343 13.34 7.04 4.44
N LEU A 344 12.52 7.28 3.42
CA LEU A 344 11.64 8.43 3.33
C LEU A 344 10.20 8.07 3.66
N CYS A 345 9.53 8.96 4.40
CA CYS A 345 8.08 9.04 4.45
C CYS A 345 7.64 10.48 4.17
N LEU A 346 6.97 10.65 3.04
CA LEU A 346 6.64 11.93 2.44
C LEU A 346 5.14 12.10 2.38
N TYR A 347 4.68 13.33 2.58
CA TYR A 347 3.26 13.69 2.57
C TYR A 347 3.01 14.93 1.71
N GLN A 348 1.90 14.92 0.98
CA GLN A 348 1.41 16.10 0.28
C GLN A 348 -0.12 16.14 0.29
N ASP A 349 -0.65 17.28 0.69
CA ASP A 349 -2.08 17.57 0.75
C ASP A 349 -2.48 18.36 -0.50
N PHE A 350 -3.36 17.78 -1.32
CA PHE A 350 -3.86 18.39 -2.55
C PHE A 350 -5.28 18.98 -2.40
N SER A 351 -5.79 19.15 -1.16
CA SER A 351 -7.16 19.60 -0.90
C SER A 351 -7.49 20.97 -1.49
N ASN A 352 -6.46 21.82 -1.64
CA ASN A 352 -6.59 23.19 -2.12
C ASN A 352 -6.77 23.28 -3.65
N GLY A 353 -6.44 22.21 -4.39
CA GLY A 353 -6.66 22.14 -5.83
C GLY A 353 -5.71 23.00 -6.69
N THR A 354 -4.69 23.62 -6.11
CA THR A 354 -3.75 24.53 -6.79
C THR A 354 -2.36 23.95 -7.03
N ASP A 355 -2.01 22.88 -6.32
CA ASP A 355 -0.64 22.37 -6.28
C ASP A 355 -0.32 21.54 -7.52
N THR A 356 0.38 22.12 -8.49
CA THR A 356 0.69 21.46 -9.77
C THR A 356 2.01 20.70 -9.76
N ALA A 357 2.76 20.74 -8.66
CA ALA A 357 4.07 20.14 -8.50
C ALA A 357 4.10 19.13 -7.33
N PHE A 358 5.04 18.19 -7.40
CA PHE A 358 5.33 17.28 -6.28
C PHE A 358 6.28 17.97 -5.31
N GLU A 359 5.70 18.63 -4.30
CA GLU A 359 6.41 19.34 -3.25
C GLU A 359 6.06 18.76 -1.88
N PRO A 360 6.37 17.47 -1.63
CA PRO A 360 6.02 16.85 -0.37
C PRO A 360 6.79 17.45 0.80
N ARG A 361 6.25 17.23 1.99
CA ARG A 361 6.92 17.44 3.27
C ARG A 361 7.28 16.09 3.86
N HIS A 362 8.32 16.07 4.68
CA HIS A 362 8.58 14.93 5.56
C HIS A 362 7.42 14.74 6.51
N TRP A 363 7.12 13.48 6.81
CA TRP A 363 6.12 13.13 7.80
C TRP A 363 6.48 13.69 9.18
N LEU A 364 7.65 13.32 9.68
CA LEU A 364 8.19 13.74 10.96
C LEU A 364 9.26 14.82 10.70
N ASN A 365 8.99 16.05 11.13
CA ASN A 365 9.89 17.17 10.88
C ASN A 365 11.23 17.02 11.62
N ASP A 366 11.20 16.39 12.79
CA ASP A 366 12.33 16.09 13.67
C ASP A 366 13.04 14.78 13.31
N ARG A 367 12.41 13.91 12.50
CA ARG A 367 12.95 12.62 12.05
C ARG A 367 12.71 12.41 10.55
N LYS A 368 13.47 13.14 9.73
CA LYS A 368 13.43 13.03 8.26
C LYS A 368 13.92 11.67 7.75
N GLU A 369 14.93 11.11 8.43
CA GLU A 369 15.48 9.79 8.10
C GLU A 369 14.81 8.72 8.96
N LEU A 370 14.02 7.86 8.31
CA LEU A 370 13.43 6.69 8.91
C LEU A 370 14.27 5.44 8.60
N PRO A 371 14.09 4.34 9.36
CA PRO A 371 14.67 3.06 9.00
C PRO A 371 14.33 2.68 7.56
N ARG A 372 15.28 2.07 6.85
CA ARG A 372 15.06 1.68 5.46
C ARG A 372 13.98 0.59 5.41
N THR A 373 12.95 0.85 4.61
CA THR A 373 11.94 -0.14 4.25
C THR A 373 12.16 -0.65 2.84
N VAL A 374 11.64 -1.85 2.56
CA VAL A 374 11.57 -2.40 1.21
C VAL A 374 10.35 -1.87 0.47
N GLY A 375 10.50 -1.76 -0.85
CA GLY A 375 9.44 -1.39 -1.77
C GLY A 375 8.94 0.05 -1.62
N THR A 376 7.73 0.24 -2.09
CA THR A 376 7.06 1.54 -2.16
C THR A 376 5.61 1.38 -1.76
N SER A 377 5.10 2.31 -0.96
CA SER A 377 3.68 2.43 -0.68
C SER A 377 3.20 3.85 -0.98
N PHE A 378 2.23 3.95 -1.87
CA PHE A 378 1.42 5.14 -2.08
C PHE A 378 0.09 4.93 -1.36
N SER A 379 -0.11 5.54 -0.19
CA SER A 379 -1.40 5.56 0.49
C SER A 379 -2.08 6.90 0.23
N ILE A 380 -3.29 6.86 -0.33
CA ILE A 380 -3.99 8.03 -0.84
C ILE A 380 -5.39 8.08 -0.21
N LEU A 381 -5.68 9.15 0.51
CA LEU A 381 -6.99 9.38 1.11
C LEU A 381 -7.79 10.32 0.21
N ILE A 382 -8.95 9.87 -0.25
CA ILE A 382 -9.78 10.56 -1.23
C ILE A 382 -11.15 10.82 -0.61
N PRO A 383 -11.61 12.09 -0.55
CA PRO A 383 -12.91 12.41 0.02
C PRO A 383 -14.03 11.94 -0.92
N LEU A 384 -15.00 11.24 -0.35
CA LEU A 384 -16.27 10.96 -1.02
C LEU A 384 -17.16 12.21 -0.86
N ALA A 385 -17.75 12.67 -1.96
CA ALA A 385 -18.66 13.80 -1.91
C ALA A 385 -19.75 13.55 -0.85
N SER A 386 -19.95 14.49 0.07
CA SER A 386 -20.91 14.34 1.16
C SER A 386 -22.30 14.05 0.59
N LYS A 387 -22.96 13.00 1.08
CA LYS A 387 -24.37 12.70 0.74
C LYS A 387 -25.22 13.96 0.95
N GLY A 388 -25.81 14.49 -0.13
CA GLY A 388 -26.75 15.61 -0.09
C GLY A 388 -26.32 16.92 -0.76
N GLN A 389 -25.50 16.89 -1.82
CA GLN A 389 -25.52 17.95 -2.83
C GLN A 389 -26.34 17.46 -4.03
N SER A 390 -27.66 17.58 -3.91
CA SER A 390 -28.62 17.48 -5.01
C SER A 390 -29.56 18.67 -4.90
#